data_AF-A0AA47I851-F1
#
_entry.id   AF-A0AA47I851-F1
#
_cell.length_a   1.000
_cell.length_b   1.000
_cell.length_c   1.000
_cell.angle_alpha   90.00
_cell.angle_beta   90.00
_cell.angle_gamma   90.00
#
_symmetry.space_group_name_H-M   'P 1'
#
loop_
_entity.id
_entity.type
_entity.pdbx_description
1 polymer ?
#
loop_
_entity_poly.entity_id
_entity_poly.type
_entity_poly.pdbx_seq_one_letter_code
_entity_poly.pdbx_strand_id
1 'polypeptide(L)'
;MRIGVESAHLKTKAKNEQELISELDKNSNLLNLDKVKASPSGAKGANLEPCDFLSRRKEFIHLKDGHGSAPISHLWNQGLVSAESFIRDDVFRKSMRDSAIKRQKAAKKSKFELLLPDGRSKVTSTDYKVVFGIMRHPYQRSKRLGLPFFSKVSLRAVASRIQLMGYAVEVHLIEKT
;
A
#
# COMPACT_ATOMS: atom_id res chain seq x y z
N MET A 1 21.44 -5.37 -1.68
CA MET A 1 20.11 -4.76 -1.59
C MET A 1 19.86 -4.33 -0.15
N ARG A 2 20.00 -3.05 0.18
CA ARG A 2 19.62 -2.52 1.51
C ARG A 2 18.11 -2.29 1.48
N ILE A 3 17.35 -3.09 2.22
CA ILE A 3 15.96 -2.75 2.53
C ILE A 3 16.05 -1.60 3.53
N GLY A 4 15.91 -0.37 3.04
CA GLY A 4 15.86 0.81 3.90
C GLY A 4 14.57 0.77 4.69
N VAL A 5 14.63 0.27 5.92
CA VAL A 5 13.59 0.54 6.93
C VAL A 5 13.93 1.90 7.51
N GLU A 6 13.74 2.96 6.73
CA GLU A 6 13.79 4.32 7.28
C GLU A 6 12.60 4.45 8.23
N SER A 7 12.89 4.34 9.52
CA SER A 7 11.88 4.33 10.56
C SER A 7 11.53 5.79 10.87
N ALA A 8 10.68 6.40 10.05
CA ALA A 8 9.94 7.57 10.53
C ALA A 8 9.19 7.11 11.80
N HIS A 9 9.45 7.76 12.94
CA HIS A 9 8.88 7.33 14.21
C HIS A 9 7.43 7.81 14.29
N LEU A 10 6.55 7.09 13.59
CA LEU A 10 5.13 7.38 13.50
C LEU A 10 4.41 6.77 14.70
N LYS A 11 3.45 7.50 15.28
CA LYS A 11 2.62 7.04 16.38
C LYS A 11 1.15 7.25 16.06
N THR A 12 0.27 6.44 16.63
CA THR A 12 -1.18 6.58 16.47
C THR A 12 -1.92 6.12 17.71
N LYS A 13 -3.07 6.77 17.97
CA LYS A 13 -4.06 6.35 18.97
C LYS A 13 -5.16 5.47 18.37
N ALA A 14 -5.14 5.26 17.05
CA ALA A 14 -6.11 4.41 16.36
C ALA A 14 -6.00 2.96 16.88
N LYS A 15 -7.16 2.38 17.23
CA LYS A 15 -7.21 1.04 17.82
C LYS A 15 -6.96 -0.05 16.78
N ASN A 16 -7.27 0.22 15.52
CA ASN A 16 -7.15 -0.71 14.40
C ASN A 16 -6.88 0.04 13.09
N GLU A 17 -6.62 -0.71 12.02
CA GLU A 17 -6.31 -0.16 10.69
C GLU A 17 -7.44 0.68 10.11
N GLN A 18 -8.70 0.36 10.38
CA GLN A 18 -9.86 1.10 9.84
C GLN A 18 -10.02 2.47 10.51
N GLU A 19 -9.75 2.58 11.81
CA GLU A 19 -9.67 3.86 12.52
C GLU A 19 -8.52 4.72 11.97
N LEU A 20 -7.36 4.12 11.70
CA LEU A 20 -6.22 4.83 11.12
C LEU A 20 -6.53 5.32 9.70
N ILE A 21 -7.19 4.51 8.87
CA ILE A 21 -7.63 4.90 7.53
C ILE A 21 -8.59 6.08 7.61
N SER A 22 -9.57 6.05 8.51
CA SER A 22 -10.52 7.15 8.72
C SER A 22 -9.81 8.45 9.14
N GLU A 23 -8.80 8.34 10.00
CA GLU A 23 -7.96 9.48 10.40
C GLU A 23 -7.18 10.06 9.21
N LEU A 24 -6.48 9.20 8.46
CA LEU A 24 -5.62 9.59 7.34
C LEU A 24 -6.39 10.10 6.12
N ASP A 25 -7.65 9.68 5.91
CA ASP A 25 -8.45 10.14 4.77
C ASP A 25 -8.79 11.64 4.84
N LYS A 26 -8.64 12.28 6.00
CA LYS A 26 -8.73 13.74 6.15
C LYS A 26 -7.59 14.46 5.42
N ASN A 27 -6.48 13.79 5.13
CA ASN A 27 -5.34 14.36 4.42
C ASN A 27 -5.65 14.55 2.92
N SER A 28 -5.52 15.79 2.44
CA SER A 28 -5.75 16.14 1.03
C SER A 28 -4.72 15.55 0.06
N ASN A 29 -3.58 15.11 0.58
CA ASN A 29 -2.51 14.46 -0.19
C ASN A 29 -2.67 12.95 -0.33
N LEU A 30 -3.70 12.37 0.28
CA LEU A 30 -4.01 10.95 0.20
C LEU A 30 -5.39 10.75 -0.42
N LEU A 31 -5.53 9.75 -1.28
CA LEU A 31 -6.82 9.31 -1.79
C LEU A 31 -7.11 7.91 -1.28
N ASN A 32 -8.19 7.78 -0.50
CA ASN A 32 -8.65 6.50 0.03
C ASN A 32 -9.16 5.58 -1.09
N LEU A 33 -8.48 4.47 -1.25
CA LEU A 33 -8.81 3.35 -2.14
C LEU A 33 -9.05 2.04 -1.36
N ASP A 34 -9.12 2.07 -0.02
CA ASP A 34 -9.50 0.93 0.83
C ASP A 34 -10.83 0.33 0.34
N LYS A 35 -10.87 -1.01 0.27
CA LYS A 35 -11.98 -1.82 -0.26
C LYS A 35 -12.33 -1.55 -1.73
N VAL A 36 -11.52 -0.83 -2.49
CA VAL A 36 -11.69 -0.76 -3.96
C VAL A 36 -11.41 -2.14 -4.54
N LYS A 37 -12.31 -2.58 -5.41
CA LYS A 37 -12.21 -3.86 -6.10
C LYS A 37 -11.80 -3.60 -7.54
N ALA A 38 -10.50 -3.64 -7.82
CA ALA A 38 -9.99 -3.52 -9.18
C ALA A 38 -9.96 -4.91 -9.83
N SER A 39 -10.57 -5.02 -11.01
CA SER A 39 -10.72 -6.30 -11.71
C SER A 39 -9.54 -6.56 -12.63
N PRO A 40 -8.72 -7.61 -12.39
CA PRO A 40 -7.72 -8.03 -13.36
C PRO A 40 -8.35 -8.76 -14.55
N SER A 41 -7.66 -8.72 -15.69
CA SER A 41 -7.94 -9.49 -16.89
C SER A 41 -7.93 -10.99 -16.59
N GLY A 42 -8.84 -11.75 -17.20
CA GLY A 42 -8.91 -13.21 -17.07
C GLY A 42 -9.51 -13.76 -15.77
N ALA A 43 -9.81 -12.91 -14.77
CA ALA A 43 -10.42 -13.34 -13.52
C ALA A 43 -11.66 -12.49 -13.17
N LYS A 44 -12.74 -12.66 -13.94
CA LYS A 44 -14.03 -12.01 -13.66
C LYS A 44 -14.50 -12.37 -12.25
N GLY A 45 -14.63 -11.37 -11.37
CA GLY A 45 -15.02 -11.54 -9.97
C GLY A 45 -13.86 -11.62 -8.97
N ALA A 46 -12.61 -11.77 -9.45
CA ALA A 46 -11.45 -11.54 -8.61
C ALA A 46 -11.35 -10.05 -8.28
N ASN A 47 -11.44 -9.75 -6.98
CA ASN A 47 -11.42 -8.40 -6.47
C ASN A 47 -10.06 -8.16 -5.84
N LEU A 48 -9.14 -7.58 -6.60
CA LEU A 48 -7.85 -7.19 -6.07
C LEU A 48 -7.94 -5.77 -5.53
N GLU A 49 -7.54 -5.59 -4.29
CA GLU A 49 -7.43 -4.26 -3.70
C GLU A 49 -6.09 -3.64 -4.11
N PRO A 50 -6.09 -2.46 -4.78
CA PRO A 50 -4.86 -1.88 -5.28
C PRO A 50 -3.96 -1.35 -4.15
N CYS A 51 -4.53 -0.71 -3.14
CA CYS A 51 -3.87 -0.16 -1.95
C CYS A 51 -4.93 0.50 -1.07
N ASP A 52 -4.61 0.76 0.20
CA ASP A 52 -5.47 1.57 1.08
C ASP A 52 -5.48 3.04 0.65
N PHE A 53 -4.30 3.57 0.27
CA PHE A 53 -4.16 4.95 -0.20
C PHE A 53 -3.25 5.09 -1.41
N LEU A 54 -3.64 5.96 -2.33
CA LEU A 54 -2.76 6.56 -3.33
C LEU A 54 -2.31 7.95 -2.83
N SER A 55 -1.01 8.19 -2.76
CA SER A 55 -0.47 9.51 -2.39
C SER A 55 -0.18 10.41 -3.60
N ARG A 56 -0.10 11.73 -3.38
CA ARG A 56 0.36 12.70 -4.40
C ARG A 56 1.76 12.42 -4.95
N ARG A 57 2.57 11.66 -4.19
CA ARG A 57 3.93 11.27 -4.56
C ARG A 57 3.97 9.93 -5.30
N LYS A 58 2.84 9.46 -5.83
CA LYS A 58 2.72 8.16 -6.52
C LYS A 58 3.11 6.97 -5.62
N GLU A 59 2.72 7.04 -4.35
CA GLU A 59 2.92 5.95 -3.40
C GLU A 59 1.65 5.11 -3.29
N PHE A 60 1.77 3.80 -3.45
CA PHE A 60 0.74 2.81 -3.12
C PHE A 60 0.95 2.37 -1.68
N ILE A 61 0.11 2.89 -0.78
CA ILE A 61 0.24 2.70 0.66
C ILE A 61 -0.68 1.58 1.11
N HIS A 62 -0.10 0.58 1.76
CA HIS A 62 -0.78 -0.57 2.34
C HIS A 62 -0.65 -0.54 3.87
N LEU A 63 -1.75 -0.59 4.60
CA LEU A 63 -1.82 -0.47 6.05
C LEU A 63 -2.24 -1.79 6.68
N LYS A 64 -1.66 -2.10 7.85
CA LYS A 64 -2.09 -3.28 8.62
C LYS A 64 -1.96 -3.09 10.11
N ASP A 65 -2.97 -3.54 10.85
CA ASP A 65 -2.82 -3.82 12.28
C ASP A 65 -2.03 -5.12 12.49
N GLY A 66 -0.72 -4.97 12.71
CA GLY A 66 0.27 -6.04 12.63
C GLY A 66 0.43 -6.82 13.93
N HIS A 67 -0.51 -7.70 14.24
CA HIS A 67 -0.43 -8.52 15.47
C HIS A 67 0.52 -9.72 15.39
N GLY A 68 0.93 -10.15 14.19
CA GLY A 68 1.80 -11.31 14.00
C GLY A 68 2.27 -11.51 12.57
N SER A 69 3.03 -12.58 12.33
CA SER A 69 3.66 -12.81 11.03
C SER A 69 2.68 -13.08 9.89
N ALA A 70 1.59 -13.79 10.17
CA ALA A 70 0.59 -14.16 9.16
C ALA A 70 -0.11 -12.95 8.52
N PRO A 71 -0.77 -12.03 9.28
CA PRO A 71 -1.44 -10.88 8.67
C PRO A 71 -0.47 -9.93 7.97
N ILE A 72 0.74 -9.77 8.51
CA ILE A 72 1.78 -8.93 7.89
C ILE A 72 2.27 -9.56 6.58
N SER A 73 2.49 -10.88 6.55
CA SER A 73 2.92 -11.57 5.31
C SER A 73 1.83 -11.58 4.25
N HIS A 74 0.56 -11.61 4.66
CA HIS A 74 -0.56 -11.42 3.74
C HIS A 74 -0.53 -10.03 3.11
N LEU A 75 -0.33 -8.96 3.91
CA LEU A 75 -0.19 -7.59 3.42
C LEU A 75 0.96 -7.45 2.42
N TRP A 76 2.13 -8.02 2.69
CA TRP A 76 3.25 -8.01 1.74
C TRP A 76 2.82 -8.55 0.38
N ASN A 77 2.16 -9.71 0.37
CA ASN A 77 1.71 -10.35 -0.87
C ASN A 77 0.60 -9.55 -1.56
N GLN A 78 -0.29 -8.89 -0.83
CA GLN A 78 -1.27 -7.98 -1.42
C GLN A 78 -0.57 -6.85 -2.20
N GLY A 79 0.41 -6.19 -1.57
CA GLY A 79 1.19 -5.14 -2.24
C GLY A 79 1.96 -5.65 -3.46
N LEU A 80 2.52 -6.86 -3.38
CA LEU A 80 3.19 -7.51 -4.50
C LEU A 80 2.26 -7.77 -5.67
N VAL A 81 1.11 -8.40 -5.42
CA VAL A 81 0.14 -8.75 -6.47
C VAL A 81 -0.43 -7.47 -7.08
N SER A 82 -0.73 -6.44 -6.28
CA SER A 82 -1.14 -5.13 -6.79
C SER A 82 -0.09 -4.48 -7.69
N ALA A 83 1.17 -4.44 -7.26
CA ALA A 83 2.26 -3.89 -8.08
C ALA A 83 2.46 -4.66 -9.39
N GLU A 84 2.37 -5.99 -9.34
CA GLU A 84 2.46 -6.85 -10.53
C GLU A 84 1.31 -6.61 -11.51
N SER A 85 0.07 -6.56 -11.00
CA SER A 85 -1.12 -6.23 -11.80
C SER A 85 -1.03 -4.83 -12.39
N PHE A 86 -0.57 -3.83 -11.63
CA PHE A 86 -0.43 -2.47 -12.12
C PHE A 86 0.51 -2.38 -13.32
N ILE A 87 1.62 -3.13 -13.36
CA ILE A 87 2.51 -3.15 -14.52
C ILE A 87 1.97 -3.97 -15.68
N ARG A 88 1.43 -5.15 -15.40
CA ARG A 88 1.16 -6.15 -16.44
C ARG A 88 -0.24 -6.06 -17.04
N ASP A 89 -1.19 -5.47 -16.33
CA ASP A 89 -2.61 -5.59 -16.66
C ASP A 89 -3.24 -4.20 -16.90
N ASP A 90 -3.60 -3.92 -18.15
CA ASP A 90 -4.23 -2.66 -18.52
C ASP A 90 -5.68 -2.55 -18.03
N VAL A 91 -6.38 -3.67 -17.87
CA VAL A 91 -7.75 -3.72 -17.33
C VAL A 91 -7.73 -3.35 -15.86
N PHE A 92 -6.79 -3.90 -15.08
CA PHE A 92 -6.59 -3.53 -13.69
C PHE A 92 -6.29 -2.04 -13.55
N ARG A 93 -5.36 -1.50 -14.37
CA ARG A 93 -5.03 -0.06 -14.36
C ARG A 93 -6.22 0.83 -14.67
N LYS A 94 -7.01 0.49 -15.70
CA LYS A 94 -8.22 1.24 -16.06
C LYS A 94 -9.23 1.22 -14.91
N SER A 95 -9.48 0.04 -14.34
CA SER A 95 -10.38 -0.13 -13.19
C SER A 95 -9.92 0.67 -11.95
N MET A 96 -8.62 0.69 -11.67
CA MET A 96 -8.03 1.49 -10.60
C MET A 96 -8.18 3.00 -10.87
N ARG A 97 -7.92 3.45 -12.11
CA ARG A 97 -8.10 4.85 -12.52
C ARG A 97 -9.54 5.31 -12.38
N ASP A 98 -10.50 4.52 -12.86
CA ASP A 98 -11.92 4.83 -12.73
C ASP A 98 -12.37 4.92 -11.26
N SER A 99 -11.86 4.01 -10.42
CA SER A 99 -12.09 4.05 -8.98
C SER A 99 -11.50 5.31 -8.35
N ALA A 100 -10.30 5.74 -8.77
CA ALA A 100 -9.69 6.99 -8.31
C ALA A 100 -10.56 8.21 -8.68
N ILE A 101 -11.08 8.27 -9.91
CA ILE A 101 -12.00 9.33 -10.35
C ILE A 101 -13.26 9.39 -9.48
N LYS A 102 -13.86 8.22 -9.18
CA LYS A 102 -15.05 8.15 -8.32
C LYS A 102 -14.75 8.59 -6.89
N ARG A 103 -13.68 8.05 -6.29
CA ARG A 103 -13.29 8.32 -4.90
C ARG A 103 -12.89 9.78 -4.70
N GLN A 104 -12.12 10.37 -5.63
CA GLN A 104 -11.71 11.77 -5.49
C GLN A 104 -12.92 12.71 -5.55
N LYS A 105 -13.89 12.44 -6.44
CA LYS A 105 -15.12 13.23 -6.53
C LYS A 105 -15.91 13.17 -5.22
N ALA A 106 -16.11 11.96 -4.67
CA ALA A 106 -16.81 11.76 -3.40
C ALA A 106 -16.12 12.48 -2.23
N ALA A 107 -14.78 12.44 -2.19
CA ALA A 107 -13.97 13.09 -1.17
C ALA A 107 -13.70 14.58 -1.42
N LYS A 108 -14.27 15.19 -2.47
CA LYS A 108 -13.98 16.57 -2.92
C LYS A 108 -12.47 16.83 -3.14
N LYS A 109 -11.74 15.80 -3.56
CA LYS A 109 -10.34 15.82 -3.99
C LYS A 109 -10.28 15.82 -5.52
N SER A 110 -9.18 16.26 -6.11
CA SER A 110 -9.01 16.33 -7.57
C SER A 110 -7.63 15.89 -8.03
N LYS A 111 -7.44 15.61 -9.31
CA LYS A 111 -6.14 15.35 -9.96
C LYS A 111 -5.41 14.07 -9.52
N PHE A 112 -6.05 13.14 -8.79
CA PHE A 112 -5.41 11.86 -8.44
C PHE A 112 -5.39 10.90 -9.63
N GLU A 113 -6.39 10.97 -10.51
CA GLU A 113 -6.42 10.25 -11.77
C GLU A 113 -5.22 10.57 -12.66
N LEU A 114 -4.69 11.81 -12.59
CA LEU A 114 -3.51 12.22 -13.35
C LEU A 114 -2.23 11.53 -12.87
N LEU A 115 -2.23 10.96 -11.65
CA LEU A 115 -1.09 10.20 -11.11
C LEU A 115 -1.06 8.77 -11.64
N LEU A 116 -2.14 8.31 -12.26
CA LEU A 116 -2.25 6.98 -12.85
C LEU A 116 -2.11 7.08 -14.38
N PRO A 117 -1.64 6.03 -15.07
CA PRO A 117 -1.61 5.99 -16.52
C PRO A 117 -3.02 6.09 -17.10
N ASP A 118 -3.17 6.76 -18.25
CA ASP A 118 -4.43 6.90 -18.97
C ASP A 118 -4.61 5.83 -20.08
N GLY A 119 -3.65 4.91 -20.19
CA GLY A 119 -3.62 3.85 -21.20
C GLY A 119 -2.93 4.24 -22.52
N ARG A 120 -2.53 5.51 -22.71
CA ARG A 120 -1.82 5.97 -23.91
C ARG A 120 -0.31 5.87 -23.77
N SER A 121 0.20 6.02 -22.56
CA SER A 121 1.63 5.93 -22.24
C SER A 121 1.99 4.60 -21.58
N LYS A 122 3.20 4.10 -21.84
CA LYS A 122 3.76 2.96 -21.10
C LYS A 122 3.88 3.31 -19.62
N VAL A 123 3.71 2.31 -18.77
CA VAL A 123 3.83 2.46 -17.32
C VAL A 123 5.31 2.45 -16.95
N THR A 124 5.76 3.51 -16.29
CA THR A 124 7.12 3.59 -15.74
C THR A 124 7.05 3.28 -14.26
N SER A 125 7.36 2.03 -13.87
CA SER A 125 7.30 1.56 -12.48
C SER A 125 8.20 2.34 -11.52
N THR A 126 9.32 2.87 -12.00
CA THR A 126 10.27 3.67 -11.21
C THR A 126 9.69 5.00 -10.73
N ASP A 127 8.57 5.46 -11.31
CA ASP A 127 7.84 6.64 -10.83
C ASP A 127 7.03 6.36 -9.57
N TYR A 128 6.83 5.09 -9.22
CA TYR A 128 5.95 4.65 -8.16
C TYR A 128 6.72 3.98 -7.03
N LYS A 129 6.13 4.00 -5.85
CA LYS A 129 6.67 3.35 -4.66
C LYS A 129 5.58 2.54 -3.98
N VAL A 130 5.94 1.34 -3.51
CA VAL A 130 5.09 0.55 -2.62
C VAL A 130 5.50 0.82 -1.19
N VAL A 131 4.57 1.34 -0.39
CA VAL A 131 4.79 1.69 1.01
C VAL A 131 3.92 0.80 1.87
N PHE A 132 4.51 0.22 2.91
CA PHE A 132 3.75 -0.55 3.88
C PHE A 132 3.82 0.11 5.27
N GLY A 133 2.66 0.44 5.84
CA GLY A 133 2.53 0.95 7.20
C GLY A 133 2.01 -0.14 8.15
N ILE A 134 2.84 -0.56 9.11
CA ILE A 134 2.46 -1.62 10.06
C ILE A 134 2.25 -1.01 11.45
N MET A 135 0.99 -1.01 11.91
CA MET A 135 0.64 -0.61 13.27
C MET A 135 1.05 -1.72 14.24
N ARG A 136 1.84 -1.40 15.27
CA ARG A 136 2.24 -2.36 16.31
C ARG A 136 2.42 -1.69 17.66
N HIS A 137 2.22 -2.47 18.71
CA HIS A 137 2.79 -2.15 20.02
C HIS A 137 4.27 -2.54 20.06
N PRO A 138 5.11 -1.81 20.82
CA PRO A 138 6.44 -2.28 21.16
C PRO A 138 6.40 -3.68 21.79
N TYR A 139 7.43 -4.48 21.55
CA TYR A 139 7.51 -5.80 22.19
C TYR A 139 7.53 -5.67 23.71
N GLN A 140 6.71 -6.48 24.39
CA GLN A 140 6.55 -6.42 25.85
C GLN A 140 7.89 -6.51 26.61
N ARG A 141 8.79 -7.39 26.15
CA ARG A 141 10.09 -7.65 26.78
C ARG A 141 11.15 -6.60 26.45
N SER A 142 11.31 -6.23 25.19
CA SER A 142 12.39 -5.32 24.77
C SER A 142 11.99 -3.84 24.77
N LYS A 143 10.68 -3.54 24.89
CA LYS A 143 10.09 -2.20 24.75
C LYS A 143 10.45 -1.50 23.43
N ARG A 144 10.93 -2.25 22.44
CA ARG A 144 11.28 -1.75 21.11
C ARG A 144 10.19 -2.08 20.12
N LEU A 145 9.92 -1.13 19.24
CA LEU A 145 9.10 -1.36 18.05
C LEU A 145 9.89 -2.19 17.03
N GLY A 146 9.23 -3.11 16.34
CA GLY A 146 9.89 -3.96 15.35
C GLY A 146 8.93 -4.90 14.64
N LEU A 147 9.42 -5.63 13.64
CA LEU A 147 8.67 -6.68 12.95
C LEU A 147 9.00 -8.07 13.50
N PRO A 148 8.03 -9.01 13.53
CA PRO A 148 8.30 -10.42 13.81
C PRO A 148 9.36 -11.00 12.86
N PHE A 149 10.12 -12.00 13.32
CA PHE A 149 11.20 -12.60 12.53
C PHE A 149 10.72 -13.07 11.15
N PHE A 150 9.66 -13.88 11.12
CA PHE A 150 9.13 -14.39 9.86
C PHE A 150 8.53 -13.30 8.96
N SER A 151 8.01 -12.19 9.52
CA SER A 151 7.61 -11.03 8.72
C SER A 151 8.79 -10.39 7.99
N LYS A 152 9.97 -10.34 8.61
CA LYS A 152 11.19 -9.82 7.96
C LYS A 152 11.68 -10.75 6.87
N VAL A 153 11.63 -12.06 7.12
CA VAL A 153 12.02 -13.08 6.13
C VAL A 153 11.12 -13.01 4.91
N SER A 154 9.79 -12.99 5.11
CA SER A 154 8.82 -12.90 3.99
C SER A 154 8.91 -11.56 3.25
N LEU A 155 9.12 -10.45 3.97
CA LEU A 155 9.33 -9.13 3.37
C LEU A 155 10.51 -9.14 2.39
N ARG A 156 11.62 -9.80 2.71
CA ARG A 156 12.80 -9.81 1.83
C ARG A 156 12.47 -10.39 0.45
N ALA A 157 11.77 -11.53 0.40
CA ALA A 157 11.40 -12.17 -0.86
C ALA A 157 10.43 -11.30 -1.66
N VAL A 158 9.41 -10.74 -1.00
CA VAL A 158 8.42 -9.86 -1.62
C VAL A 158 9.03 -8.57 -2.14
N ALA A 159 9.79 -7.86 -1.29
CA ALA A 159 10.42 -6.59 -1.65
C ALA A 159 11.37 -6.76 -2.84
N SER A 160 12.13 -7.86 -2.88
CA SER A 160 13.00 -8.18 -4.03
C SER A 160 12.21 -8.26 -5.33
N ARG A 161 11.05 -8.95 -5.34
CA ARG A 161 10.19 -9.06 -6.53
C ARG A 161 9.61 -7.71 -6.95
N ILE A 162 9.16 -6.90 -6.00
CA ILE A 162 8.64 -5.55 -6.27
C ILE A 162 9.74 -4.65 -6.87
N GLN A 163 10.95 -4.71 -6.31
CA GLN A 163 12.09 -3.93 -6.78
C GLN A 163 12.60 -4.39 -8.15
N LEU A 164 12.54 -5.68 -8.46
CA LEU A 164 12.84 -6.20 -9.80
C LEU A 164 11.87 -5.67 -10.87
N MET A 165 10.64 -5.31 -10.49
CA MET A 165 9.70 -4.62 -11.39
C MET A 165 10.01 -3.11 -11.52
N GLY A 166 10.94 -2.57 -10.74
CA GLY A 166 11.40 -1.17 -10.81
C GLY A 166 10.84 -0.24 -9.73
N TYR A 167 9.96 -0.73 -8.85
CA TYR A 167 9.42 0.09 -7.76
C TYR A 167 10.42 0.30 -6.62
N ALA A 168 10.35 1.46 -5.98
CA ALA A 168 10.89 1.59 -4.62
C ALA A 168 9.97 0.89 -3.60
N VAL A 169 10.55 0.37 -2.51
CA VAL A 169 9.80 -0.27 -1.42
C VAL A 169 10.22 0.35 -0.09
N GLU A 170 9.23 0.76 0.70
CA GLU A 170 9.43 1.27 2.06
C GLU A 170 8.54 0.55 3.06
N VAL A 171 9.04 0.44 4.30
CA VAL A 171 8.28 -0.10 5.43
C VAL A 171 8.36 0.87 6.60
N HIS A 172 7.20 1.33 7.05
CA HIS A 172 7.02 2.25 8.15
C HIS A 172 6.36 1.53 9.31
N LEU A 173 6.96 1.60 10.50
CA LEU A 173 6.36 1.09 11.73
C LEU A 173 5.60 2.22 12.41
N ILE A 174 4.34 1.96 12.75
CA ILE A 174 3.46 2.92 13.40
C ILE A 174 3.21 2.41 14.83
N GLU A 175 3.74 3.12 15.82
CA GLU A 175 3.58 2.75 17.22
C GLU A 175 2.14 3.00 17.68
N LYS A 176 1.47 1.96 18.19
CA LYS A 176 0.17 2.08 18.84
C LYS A 176 0.39 2.51 20.30
N THR A 177 -0.09 3.71 20.63
CA THR A 177 0.03 4.35 21.96
C THR A 177 -1.25 4.28 22.76
#